data_AF-A0A1A8HTP9-F1
#
_entry.id   AF-A0A1A8HTP9-F1
#
_cell.length_a   1.000
_cell.length_b   1.000
_cell.length_c   1.000
_cell.angle_alpha   90.00
_cell.angle_beta   90.00
_cell.angle_gamma   90.00
#
_symmetry.space_group_name_H-M   'P 1'
#
loop_
_entity.id
_entity.type
_entity.pdbx_description
1 polymer ?
#
loop_
_entity_poly.entity_id
_entity_poly.type
_entity_poly.pdbx_seq_one_letter_code
_entity_poly.pdbx_strand_id
1 'polypeptide(L)'
;SFDQCDAFPVIPSMSEEELKQSQINDPAINEIIHQLETGETSPPTVRNEIPQISILLRELNKLELQNGILYRKRQVGEEIQYQLVLPESLRPMVFKSLHDDMGHLGFDRTLDLTRTRFFWPKMASDIEQRIKS
;
A
#
# COMPACT_ATOMS: atom_id res chain seq x y z
N SER A 1 -30.36 -9.00 14.27
CA SER A 1 -29.49 -9.85 13.45
C SER A 1 -28.39 -8.96 12.92
N PHE A 2 -27.19 -9.06 13.48
CA PHE A 2 -26.00 -8.41 12.95
C PHE A 2 -25.16 -9.53 12.35
N ASP A 3 -25.55 -9.90 11.14
CA ASP A 3 -24.94 -10.98 10.39
C ASP A 3 -23.64 -10.49 9.74
N GLN A 4 -22.55 -11.13 10.14
CA GLN A 4 -21.45 -11.58 9.27
C GLN A 4 -20.29 -10.62 8.99
N CYS A 5 -19.28 -10.71 9.87
CA CYS A 5 -17.84 -10.58 9.64
C CYS A 5 -17.36 -9.77 8.42
N ASP A 6 -17.19 -8.46 8.60
CA ASP A 6 -16.24 -7.61 7.87
C ASP A 6 -14.78 -7.86 8.29
N ALA A 7 -14.40 -9.13 8.54
CA ALA A 7 -13.03 -9.47 8.91
C ALA A 7 -12.17 -9.57 7.63
N PHE A 8 -11.95 -8.41 6.99
CA PHE A 8 -10.91 -8.23 5.97
C PHE A 8 -9.51 -8.37 6.59
N PRO A 9 -8.41 -8.33 5.82
CA PRO A 9 -7.09 -8.04 6.35
C PRO A 9 -7.12 -6.63 6.92
N VAL A 10 -7.65 -6.50 8.14
CA VAL A 10 -7.07 -5.60 9.12
C VAL A 10 -5.58 -5.93 9.03
N ILE A 11 -4.68 -4.96 8.93
CA ILE A 11 -3.36 -5.17 9.50
C ILE A 11 -3.67 -5.30 10.99
N PRO A 12 -3.97 -6.50 11.54
CA PRO A 12 -4.59 -6.57 12.83
C PRO A 12 -3.47 -6.21 13.77
N SER A 13 -3.69 -5.22 14.62
CA SER A 13 -2.81 -4.87 15.75
C SER A 13 -1.58 -4.01 15.48
N MET A 14 -1.29 -3.51 14.27
CA MET A 14 -0.18 -2.53 14.14
C MET A 14 -0.66 -1.13 14.55
N SER A 15 0.11 -0.52 15.43
CA SER A 15 -0.04 0.89 15.81
C SER A 15 0.35 1.82 14.66
N GLU A 16 -0.12 3.08 14.72
CA GLU A 16 0.30 4.13 13.79
C GLU A 16 1.82 4.31 13.78
N GLU A 17 2.46 4.25 14.96
CA GLU A 17 3.92 4.26 15.09
C GLU A 17 4.59 3.12 14.32
N GLU A 18 4.12 1.88 14.44
CA GLU A 18 4.73 0.74 13.75
C GLU A 18 4.56 0.83 12.23
N LEU A 19 3.40 1.33 11.76
CA LEU A 19 3.17 1.59 10.35
C LEU A 19 4.11 2.67 9.81
N LYS A 20 4.24 3.77 10.55
CA LYS A 20 5.15 4.87 10.22
C LYS A 20 6.60 4.37 10.17
N GLN A 21 7.04 3.62 11.18
CA GLN A 21 8.38 3.03 11.19
C GLN A 21 8.59 2.07 10.02
N SER A 22 7.59 1.25 9.69
CA SER A 22 7.68 0.34 8.54
C SER A 22 7.82 1.08 7.22
N GLN A 23 7.18 2.24 7.06
CA GLN A 23 7.34 3.11 5.89
C GLN A 23 8.68 3.82 5.84
N ILE A 24 9.20 4.30 6.98
CA ILE A 24 10.53 4.92 7.08
C ILE A 24 11.62 3.88 6.76
N ASN A 25 11.42 2.63 7.14
CA ASN A 25 12.36 1.54 6.86
C ASN A 25 12.29 1.03 5.41
N ASP A 26 11.29 1.41 4.61
CA ASP A 26 11.20 1.08 3.20
C ASP A 26 11.89 2.19 2.38
N PRO A 27 13.03 1.90 1.69
CA PRO A 27 13.81 2.93 1.03
C PRO A 27 13.04 3.72 -0.04
N ALA A 28 12.12 3.06 -0.75
CA ALA A 28 11.36 3.71 -1.81
C ALA A 28 10.29 4.64 -1.22
N ILE A 29 9.64 4.21 -0.14
CA ILE A 29 8.61 5.00 0.53
C ILE A 29 9.26 6.15 1.31
N ASN A 30 10.32 5.90 2.07
CA ASN A 30 11.01 6.91 2.86
C ASN A 30 11.52 8.06 1.99
N GLU A 31 12.07 7.77 0.82
CA GLU A 31 12.50 8.82 -0.11
C GLU A 31 11.32 9.72 -0.56
N ILE A 32 10.14 9.13 -0.78
CA ILE A 32 8.93 9.90 -1.12
C ILE A 32 8.46 10.73 0.06
N ILE A 33 8.51 10.18 1.28
CA ILE A 33 8.19 10.91 2.51
C ILE A 33 9.12 12.12 2.63
N HIS A 34 10.44 11.91 2.49
CA HIS A 34 11.44 12.97 2.52
C HIS A 34 11.15 14.05 1.48
N GLN A 35 10.86 13.67 0.23
CA GLN A 35 10.53 14.62 -0.83
C GLN A 35 9.24 15.41 -0.54
N LEU A 36 8.23 14.81 0.08
CA LEU A 36 7.00 15.51 0.46
C LEU A 36 7.19 16.45 1.65
N GLU A 37 8.06 16.11 2.61
CA GLU A 37 8.34 16.93 3.80
C GLU A 37 9.28 18.10 3.49
N THR A 38 10.32 17.87 2.68
CA THR A 38 11.36 18.86 2.37
C THR A 38 11.09 19.67 1.10
N GLY A 39 10.30 19.11 0.18
CA GLY A 39 10.12 19.65 -1.18
C GLY A 39 11.32 19.43 -2.10
N GLU A 40 12.38 18.77 -1.64
CA GLU A 40 13.57 18.50 -2.44
C GLU A 40 13.38 17.27 -3.32
N THR A 41 13.71 17.39 -4.61
CA THR A 41 13.63 16.26 -5.53
C THR A 41 14.82 15.34 -5.36
N SER A 42 14.58 14.04 -5.24
CA SER A 42 15.62 13.02 -5.20
C SER A 42 16.57 13.11 -6.40
N PRO A 43 17.88 12.93 -6.19
CA PRO A 43 18.83 12.85 -7.28
C PRO A 43 18.47 11.75 -8.29
N PRO A 44 18.80 11.89 -9.59
CA PRO A 44 18.53 10.86 -10.60
C PRO A 44 19.14 9.48 -10.26
N THR A 45 20.23 9.45 -9.48
CA THR A 45 20.90 8.23 -9.03
C THR A 45 20.00 7.34 -8.17
N VAL A 46 19.10 7.93 -7.38
CA VAL A 46 18.16 7.17 -6.53
C VAL A 46 17.24 6.29 -7.37
N ARG A 47 16.89 6.72 -8.60
CA ARG A 47 16.07 5.91 -9.51
C ARG A 47 16.78 4.65 -10.00
N ASN A 48 18.11 4.65 -10.02
CA ASN A 48 18.91 3.49 -10.41
C ASN A 48 19.08 2.51 -9.23
N GLU A 49 19.17 3.04 -8.02
CA GLU A 49 19.34 2.24 -6.79
C GLU A 49 18.02 1.64 -6.29
N ILE A 50 16.89 2.31 -6.56
CA ILE A 50 15.57 1.91 -6.09
C ILE A 50 14.60 1.79 -7.28
N PRO A 51 14.51 0.63 -7.94
CA PRO A 51 13.69 0.47 -9.15
C PRO A 51 12.19 0.79 -8.94
N GLN A 52 11.69 0.52 -7.73
CA GLN A 52 10.28 0.75 -7.35
C GLN A 52 9.94 2.25 -7.24
N ILE A 53 10.94 3.11 -6.97
CA ILE A 53 10.70 4.54 -6.69
C ILE A 53 10.14 5.28 -7.90
N SER A 54 10.53 4.87 -9.11
CA SER A 54 10.07 5.50 -10.35
C SER A 54 8.55 5.41 -10.51
N ILE A 55 7.91 4.35 -9.99
CA ILE A 55 6.46 4.19 -10.03
C ILE A 55 5.80 5.09 -8.99
N LEU A 56 6.38 5.19 -7.79
CA LEU A 56 5.90 6.09 -6.73
C LEU A 56 6.00 7.57 -7.17
N LEU A 57 7.13 7.96 -7.77
CA LEU A 57 7.35 9.31 -8.27
C LEU A 57 6.34 9.72 -9.36
N ARG A 58 5.90 8.78 -10.20
CA ARG A 58 4.84 9.05 -11.21
C ARG A 58 3.49 9.34 -10.57
N GLU A 59 3.25 8.82 -9.37
CA GLU A 59 2.03 9.02 -8.61
C GLU A 59 2.17 10.11 -7.55
N LEU A 60 3.30 10.84 -7.51
CA LEU A 60 3.63 11.80 -6.44
C LEU A 60 2.52 12.83 -6.20
N ASN A 61 1.85 13.29 -7.25
CA ASN A 61 0.73 14.24 -7.16
C ASN A 61 -0.53 13.68 -6.47
N LYS A 62 -0.61 12.35 -6.33
CA LYS A 62 -1.67 11.64 -5.62
C LYS A 62 -1.20 11.18 -4.24
N LEU A 63 0.07 11.32 -3.91
CA LEU A 63 0.59 10.90 -2.61
C LEU A 63 0.46 12.05 -1.60
N GLU A 64 0.12 11.71 -0.36
CA GLU A 64 0.09 12.65 0.74
C GLU A 64 0.45 11.98 2.07
N LEU A 65 0.96 12.79 2.99
CA LEU A 65 1.22 12.38 4.37
C LEU A 65 0.00 12.71 5.23
N GLN A 66 -0.50 11.73 5.97
CA GLN A 66 -1.46 11.90 7.05
C GLN A 66 -0.83 11.38 8.34
N ASN A 67 -0.67 12.23 9.35
CA ASN A 67 0.00 11.89 10.62
C ASN A 67 1.40 11.26 10.44
N GLY A 68 2.11 11.62 9.36
CA GLY A 68 3.42 11.06 9.03
C GLY A 68 3.38 9.65 8.41
N ILE A 69 2.20 9.18 7.99
CA ILE A 69 2.00 7.96 7.22
C ILE A 69 1.65 8.34 5.79
N LEU A 70 2.28 7.69 4.82
CA LEU A 70 2.08 7.92 3.40
C LEU A 70 0.82 7.20 2.89
N TYR A 71 -0.08 7.96 2.31
CA TYR A 71 -1.29 7.49 1.64
C TYR A 71 -1.31 7.93 0.17
N ARG A 72 -2.03 7.16 -0.65
CA ARG A 72 -2.38 7.53 -2.02
C ARG A 72 -3.85 7.93 -2.10
N LYS A 73 -4.09 9.14 -2.59
CA LYS A 73 -5.40 9.67 -2.97
C LYS A 73 -5.88 9.06 -4.27
N ARG A 74 -7.11 8.56 -4.26
CA ARG A 74 -7.81 8.06 -5.44
C ARG A 74 -9.23 8.61 -5.46
N GLN A 75 -9.62 9.22 -6.57
CA GLN A 75 -11.00 9.61 -6.78
C GLN A 75 -11.82 8.39 -7.24
N VAL A 76 -12.92 8.11 -6.57
CA VAL A 76 -13.86 7.04 -6.87
C VAL A 76 -15.26 7.66 -6.92
N GLY A 77 -15.71 7.98 -8.13
CA GLY A 77 -16.92 8.78 -8.33
C GLY A 77 -16.75 10.19 -7.77
N GLU A 78 -17.62 10.57 -6.83
CA GLU A 78 -17.59 11.85 -6.14
C GLU A 78 -16.75 11.82 -4.85
N GLU A 79 -16.31 10.64 -4.41
CA GLU A 79 -15.57 10.46 -3.17
C GLU A 79 -14.07 10.37 -3.39
N ILE A 80 -13.29 10.85 -2.41
CA ILE A 80 -11.85 10.64 -2.33
C ILE A 80 -11.60 9.49 -1.37
N GLN A 81 -10.95 8.45 -1.86
CA GLN A 81 -10.48 7.32 -1.07
C GLN A 81 -8.98 7.39 -0.83
N TYR A 82 -8.57 6.92 0.35
CA TYR A 82 -7.19 6.87 0.78
C TYR A 82 -6.71 5.43 0.86
N GLN A 83 -5.65 5.14 0.11
CA GLN A 83 -4.99 3.84 0.09
C GLN A 83 -3.69 3.94 0.86
N LEU A 84 -3.49 3.09 1.87
CA LEU A 84 -2.23 3.02 2.59
C LEU A 84 -1.13 2.56 1.63
N VAL A 85 -0.03 3.33 1.52
CA VAL A 85 1.13 2.89 0.75
C VAL A 85 1.86 1.81 1.55
N LEU A 86 1.72 0.57 1.12
CA LEU A 86 2.15 -0.58 1.92
C LEU A 86 3.66 -0.85 1.72
N PRO A 87 4.47 -0.79 2.79
CA PRO A 87 5.89 -1.14 2.71
C PRO A 87 6.08 -2.62 2.39
N GLU A 88 7.21 -2.93 1.75
CA GLU A 88 7.50 -4.30 1.29
C GLU A 88 7.45 -5.35 2.41
N SER A 89 7.90 -4.97 3.61
CA SER A 89 7.89 -5.81 4.81
C SER A 89 6.48 -6.28 5.22
N LEU A 90 5.43 -5.52 4.90
CA LEU A 90 4.05 -5.82 5.28
C LEU A 90 3.24 -6.54 4.19
N ARG A 91 3.76 -6.59 2.95
CA ARG A 91 3.10 -7.31 1.84
C ARG A 91 2.85 -8.79 2.14
N PRO A 92 3.78 -9.56 2.77
CA PRO A 92 3.54 -10.96 3.13
C PRO A 92 2.33 -11.18 4.03
N MET A 93 2.06 -10.26 4.96
CA MET A 93 0.91 -10.33 5.86
C MET A 93 -0.39 -10.18 5.07
N VAL A 94 -0.45 -9.22 4.15
CA VAL A 94 -1.60 -9.04 3.27
C VAL A 94 -1.81 -10.31 2.43
N PHE A 95 -0.77 -10.83 1.77
CA PHE A 95 -0.90 -12.06 0.97
C PHE A 95 -1.44 -13.25 1.77
N LYS A 96 -0.98 -13.43 3.02
CA LYS A 96 -1.49 -14.50 3.89
C LYS A 96 -2.99 -14.35 4.14
N SER A 97 -3.44 -13.15 4.48
CA SER A 97 -4.87 -12.89 4.68
C SER A 97 -5.66 -13.10 3.38
N LEU A 98 -5.14 -12.68 2.24
CA LEU A 98 -5.81 -12.91 0.95
C LEU A 98 -6.01 -14.40 0.67
N HIS A 99 -5.01 -15.22 0.98
CA HIS A 99 -5.11 -16.68 0.81
C HIS A 99 -6.19 -17.29 1.72
N ASP A 100 -6.23 -16.88 2.98
CA ASP A 100 -7.22 -17.36 3.95
C ASP A 100 -8.66 -16.95 3.54
N ASP A 101 -8.81 -15.73 3.00
CA ASP A 101 -10.11 -15.17 2.59
C ASP A 101 -10.59 -15.66 1.21
N MET A 102 -9.68 -16.13 0.34
CA MET A 102 -10.03 -16.65 -0.99
C MET A 102 -10.97 -17.85 -0.93
N GLY A 103 -10.91 -18.65 0.14
CA GLY A 103 -11.84 -19.77 0.37
C GLY A 103 -13.27 -19.33 0.71
N HIS A 104 -13.47 -18.09 1.14
CA HIS A 104 -14.75 -17.57 1.61
C HIS A 104 -15.42 -16.59 0.63
N LEU A 105 -14.65 -15.68 0.02
CA LEU A 105 -15.19 -14.55 -0.75
C LEU A 105 -14.94 -14.64 -2.27
N GLY A 106 -14.03 -15.51 -2.71
CA GLY A 106 -13.58 -15.62 -4.09
C GLY A 106 -12.52 -14.57 -4.47
N PHE A 107 -11.65 -14.93 -5.42
CA PHE A 107 -10.44 -14.18 -5.79
C PHE A 107 -10.69 -12.70 -6.15
N ASP A 108 -11.64 -12.45 -7.07
CA ASP A 108 -11.89 -11.10 -7.60
C ASP A 108 -12.36 -10.14 -6.50
N ARG A 109 -13.19 -10.62 -5.58
CA ARG A 109 -13.72 -9.83 -4.48
C ARG A 109 -12.63 -9.44 -3.49
N THR A 110 -11.76 -10.39 -3.12
CA THR A 110 -10.65 -10.13 -2.20
C THR A 110 -9.61 -9.18 -2.82
N LEU A 111 -9.33 -9.31 -4.12
CA LEU A 111 -8.45 -8.41 -4.86
C LEU A 111 -8.99 -6.99 -4.92
N ASP A 112 -10.26 -6.81 -5.26
CA ASP A 112 -10.88 -5.48 -5.34
C ASP A 112 -10.88 -4.78 -3.98
N LEU A 113 -11.11 -5.53 -2.90
CA LEU A 113 -11.08 -4.97 -1.56
C LEU A 113 -9.65 -4.60 -1.11
N THR A 114 -8.63 -5.41 -1.47
CA THR A 114 -7.22 -5.04 -1.28
C THR A 114 -6.88 -3.74 -1.98
N ARG A 115 -7.36 -3.59 -3.23
CA ARG A 115 -7.18 -2.38 -4.03
C ARG A 115 -7.94 -1.19 -3.48
N THR A 116 -8.94 -1.36 -2.62
CA THR A 116 -9.60 -0.21 -1.97
C THR A 116 -8.81 0.33 -0.79
N ARG A 117 -8.03 -0.52 -0.11
CA ARG A 117 -7.35 -0.20 1.16
C ARG A 117 -5.87 0.08 1.02
N PHE A 118 -5.19 -0.60 0.11
CA PHE A 118 -3.74 -0.56 -0.01
C PHE A 118 -3.30 -0.08 -1.39
N PHE A 119 -2.04 0.32 -1.46
CA PHE A 119 -1.33 0.59 -2.71
C PHE A 119 0.13 0.19 -2.55
N TRP A 120 0.69 -0.50 -3.55
CA TRP A 120 2.14 -0.57 -3.74
C TRP A 120 2.44 -0.74 -5.24
N PRO A 121 3.64 -0.36 -5.70
CA PRO A 121 4.05 -0.56 -7.08
C PRO A 121 3.90 -2.02 -7.50
N LYS A 122 3.31 -2.26 -8.68
CA LYS A 122 3.10 -3.61 -9.25
C LYS A 122 2.21 -4.56 -8.43
N MET A 123 1.41 -4.04 -7.50
CA MET A 123 0.45 -4.81 -6.70
C MET A 123 -0.31 -5.90 -7.46
N ALA A 124 -0.91 -5.57 -8.61
CA ALA A 124 -1.69 -6.54 -9.37
C ALA A 124 -0.85 -7.74 -9.83
N SER A 125 0.38 -7.47 -10.32
CA SER A 125 1.31 -8.52 -10.74
C SER A 125 1.83 -9.33 -9.56
N ASP A 126 2.13 -8.69 -8.43
CA ASP A 126 2.60 -9.38 -7.23
C ASP A 126 1.53 -10.34 -6.68
N ILE A 127 0.27 -9.88 -6.61
CA ILE A 127 -0.86 -10.72 -6.17
C ILE A 127 -1.05 -11.89 -7.15
N GLU A 128 -1.02 -11.63 -8.47
CA GLU A 128 -1.18 -12.67 -9.49
C GLU A 128 -0.06 -13.73 -9.45
N GLN A 129 1.17 -13.34 -9.13
CA GLN A 129 2.26 -14.30 -8.97
C GLN A 129 2.08 -15.14 -7.70
N ARG A 130 1.66 -14.52 -6.60
CA ARG A 130 1.47 -15.21 -5.31
C ARG A 130 0.34 -16.22 -5.31
N ILE A 131 -0.69 -16.04 -6.13
CA ILE A 131 -1.78 -17.03 -6.28
C ILE A 131 -1.44 -18.20 -7.19
N LYS A 132 -0.45 -18.07 -8.07
CA LYS A 132 -0.05 -19.12 -9.01
C LYS A 132 1.01 -20.07 -8.43
N SER A 133 1.62 -19.71 -7.31
CA SER A 133 2.58 -20.51 -6.53
C SER A 133 1.88 -21.29 -5.43
#